data_AF-A0A7H8PZ58-F1
#
_entry.id   AF-A0A7H8PZ58-F1
#
_cell.length_a   1.000
_cell.length_b   1.000
_cell.length_c   1.000
_cell.angle_alpha   90.00
_cell.angle_beta   90.00
_cell.angle_gamma   90.00
#
_symmetry.space_group_name_H-M   'P 1'
#
loop_
_entity.id
_entity.type
_entity.pdbx_description
1 polymer ?
#
loop_
_entity_poly.entity_id
_entity_poly.type
_entity_poly.pdbx_seq_one_letter_code
_entity_poly.pdbx_strand_id
1 'polypeptide(L)'
;MKTTAIAMTAIALSSTVLAADWDGIPVPADPGEGNTWELQSLSDDFNYDAAAFGKSEAFFERWSEGFINPWLGPDLTEFYGPNSSVENGNLIIKASRKPGTEKIHTGAIHSKESLIYPLYMEASVKITNLTLANAFWLLSADSTQEIDILETYGSDRPSEVWFDQRIHLSHHVFIRDPFQDYQPKDPSTWYAKPDGGSWREDYVRVGTYWKDPWTLEYYVNGELVRVSSGADVIDPYGFTNGTGLNKPMQAIFDAEHQGWRDTQGTLPPSDEELADPARNKFQVEWVRFYKPVPEASNCGPDDTAPGNSGIEVTIEMSEFTSTGKDGAPVAWDAVHGFNANGENINYNTLGDWAEYQVEFPRAGYYWVTLAAATPTPSGTAADVQLDGTYEGTITVTNTGGWEKYRDFELENPIYIANTGTHTLRVQSSGGAAWQWNGDEVRFSRNKGQSLHRNTESEKPRNGDVDRCQRPD
;
A
#
# COMPACT_ATOMS: atom_id res chain seq x y z
N MET A 1 1.94 -9.42 71.77
CA MET A 1 1.93 -8.56 70.58
C MET A 1 1.13 -9.27 69.51
N LYS A 2 -0.02 -8.73 69.10
CA LYS A 2 -0.87 -9.30 68.05
C LYS A 2 -0.57 -8.53 66.77
N THR A 3 -0.03 -9.21 65.77
CA THR A 3 0.21 -8.68 64.42
C THR A 3 -1.04 -8.84 63.58
N THR A 4 -1.54 -7.72 63.07
CA THR A 4 -2.68 -7.65 62.14
C THR A 4 -2.15 -7.81 60.72
N ALA A 5 -2.61 -8.82 59.99
CA ALA A 5 -2.33 -8.98 58.56
C ALA A 5 -3.40 -8.22 57.76
N ILE A 6 -2.94 -7.30 56.90
CA ILE A 6 -3.79 -6.59 55.93
C ILE A 6 -3.72 -7.38 54.63
N ALA A 7 -4.87 -7.87 54.15
CA ALA A 7 -5.00 -8.47 52.83
C ALA A 7 -5.21 -7.36 51.79
N MET A 8 -4.22 -7.14 50.91
CA MET A 8 -4.43 -6.37 49.68
C MET A 8 -5.13 -7.26 48.66
N THR A 9 -6.30 -6.82 48.21
CA THR A 9 -7.00 -7.44 47.08
C THR A 9 -6.56 -6.73 45.81
N ALA A 10 -5.85 -7.42 44.92
CA ALA A 10 -5.51 -6.91 43.60
C ALA A 10 -6.75 -6.97 42.70
N ILE A 11 -7.24 -5.82 42.26
CA ILE A 11 -8.30 -5.71 41.25
C ILE A 11 -7.61 -5.82 39.88
N ALA A 12 -7.83 -6.93 39.18
CA ALA A 12 -7.44 -7.07 37.79
C ALA A 12 -8.38 -6.21 36.94
N LEU A 13 -7.83 -5.15 36.34
CA LEU A 13 -8.50 -4.36 35.30
C LEU A 13 -8.49 -5.18 34.01
N SER A 14 -9.63 -5.79 33.67
CA SER A 14 -9.84 -6.34 32.33
C SER A 14 -10.13 -5.18 31.38
N SER A 15 -9.19 -4.86 30.50
CA SER A 15 -9.44 -4.00 29.34
C SER A 15 -10.39 -4.72 28.39
N THR A 16 -11.64 -4.29 28.33
CA THR A 16 -12.56 -4.70 27.27
C THR A 16 -12.08 -4.07 25.98
N VAL A 17 -11.49 -4.87 25.09
CA VAL A 17 -11.31 -4.46 23.69
C VAL A 17 -12.72 -4.30 23.11
N LEU A 18 -13.11 -3.09 22.74
CA LEU A 18 -14.33 -2.88 21.97
C LEU A 18 -14.12 -3.48 20.58
N ALA A 19 -15.09 -4.25 20.11
CA ALA A 19 -15.09 -4.77 18.74
C ALA A 19 -15.18 -3.60 17.76
N ALA A 20 -14.43 -3.66 16.67
CA ALA A 20 -14.53 -2.67 15.59
C ALA A 20 -15.79 -2.93 14.75
N ASP A 21 -16.33 -1.90 14.09
CA ASP A 21 -17.58 -2.02 13.32
C ASP A 21 -17.51 -3.00 12.14
N TRP A 22 -16.29 -3.29 11.66
CA TRP A 22 -16.05 -4.28 10.61
C TRP A 22 -15.86 -5.71 11.13
N ASP A 23 -15.89 -5.95 12.45
CA ASP A 23 -15.66 -7.27 13.02
C ASP A 23 -16.73 -8.27 12.54
N GLY A 24 -16.29 -9.44 12.08
CA GLY A 24 -17.15 -10.46 11.49
C GLY A 24 -17.47 -10.26 10.00
N ILE A 25 -17.04 -9.15 9.40
CA ILE A 25 -17.13 -8.93 7.94
C ILE A 25 -15.84 -9.42 7.30
N PRO A 26 -15.84 -10.53 6.53
CA PRO A 26 -14.62 -11.01 5.88
C PRO A 26 -14.11 -10.02 4.83
N VAL A 27 -12.80 -10.03 4.58
CA VAL A 27 -12.22 -9.43 3.38
C VAL A 27 -12.55 -10.34 2.20
N PRO A 28 -13.23 -9.85 1.14
CA PRO A 28 -13.68 -10.68 0.02
C PRO A 28 -12.55 -11.06 -0.95
N ALA A 29 -11.46 -10.31 -0.97
CA ALA A 29 -10.31 -10.58 -1.82
C ALA A 29 -9.46 -11.74 -1.28
N ASP A 30 -8.84 -12.50 -2.18
CA ASP A 30 -7.87 -13.54 -1.85
C ASP A 30 -6.50 -12.91 -1.54
N PRO A 31 -5.91 -13.10 -0.34
CA PRO A 31 -4.59 -12.58 0.02
C PRO A 31 -3.42 -13.28 -0.70
N GLY A 32 -3.71 -14.33 -1.47
CA GLY A 32 -2.73 -15.18 -2.12
C GLY A 32 -2.36 -16.40 -1.28
N GLU A 33 -1.88 -17.43 -1.94
CA GLU A 33 -1.65 -18.74 -1.33
C GLU A 33 -0.59 -18.71 -0.21
N GLY A 34 -1.01 -19.03 1.01
CA GLY A 34 -0.16 -19.03 2.21
C GLY A 34 -0.09 -17.67 2.92
N ASN A 35 -0.97 -16.74 2.56
CA ASN A 35 -1.12 -15.45 3.23
C ASN A 35 -2.47 -15.34 3.94
N THR A 36 -2.52 -14.48 4.96
CA THR A 36 -3.75 -13.95 5.58
C THR A 36 -3.76 -12.43 5.48
N TRP A 37 -4.92 -11.82 5.69
CA TRP A 37 -5.05 -10.37 5.77
C TRP A 37 -4.63 -9.82 7.14
N GLU A 38 -3.72 -8.84 7.14
CA GLU A 38 -3.32 -8.06 8.31
C GLU A 38 -3.88 -6.65 8.23
N LEU A 39 -4.68 -6.28 9.23
CA LEU A 39 -5.28 -4.95 9.34
C LEU A 39 -4.19 -3.88 9.54
N GLN A 40 -4.25 -2.82 8.76
CA GLN A 40 -3.31 -1.69 8.84
C GLN A 40 -3.80 -0.63 9.82
N SER A 41 -2.86 0.06 10.48
CA SER A 41 -3.13 1.09 11.51
C SER A 41 -3.91 2.31 11.01
N LEU A 42 -3.86 2.58 9.70
CA LEU A 42 -4.65 3.64 9.07
C LEU A 42 -6.16 3.37 9.09
N SER A 43 -6.58 2.12 9.31
CA SER A 43 -8.00 1.76 9.42
C SER A 43 -8.67 2.52 10.57
N ASP A 44 -9.91 2.92 10.34
CA ASP A 44 -10.66 3.82 11.22
C ASP A 44 -12.15 3.52 11.17
N ASP A 45 -12.74 3.21 12.32
CA ASP A 45 -14.18 2.98 12.49
C ASP A 45 -14.92 4.24 12.98
N PHE A 46 -14.21 5.37 13.09
CA PHE A 46 -14.77 6.67 13.39
C PHE A 46 -15.60 6.72 14.70
N ASN A 47 -15.33 5.80 15.64
CA ASN A 47 -15.98 5.71 16.95
C ASN A 47 -15.39 6.68 17.98
N TYR A 48 -15.25 7.94 17.58
CA TYR A 48 -14.82 9.07 18.41
C TYR A 48 -15.45 10.39 17.93
N ASP A 49 -15.45 11.42 18.76
CA ASP A 49 -15.92 12.74 18.34
C ASP A 49 -14.77 13.59 17.81
N ALA A 50 -14.98 14.23 16.65
CA ALA A 50 -14.09 15.25 16.10
C ALA A 50 -14.92 16.41 15.54
N ALA A 51 -14.93 17.53 16.27
CA ALA A 51 -15.71 18.70 15.88
C ALA A 51 -15.24 19.28 14.54
N ALA A 52 -16.17 19.90 13.81
CA ALA A 52 -15.88 20.57 12.54
C ALA A 52 -14.66 21.50 12.61
N PHE A 53 -14.59 22.34 13.65
CA PHE A 53 -13.46 23.23 13.90
C PHE A 53 -12.46 22.56 14.84
N GLY A 54 -11.21 22.47 14.40
CA GLY A 54 -10.10 21.99 15.22
C GLY A 54 -10.05 20.47 15.43
N LYS A 55 -11.06 19.72 14.98
CA LYS A 55 -11.11 18.24 15.01
C LYS A 55 -10.77 17.70 16.42
N SER A 56 -10.15 16.53 16.48
CA SER A 56 -9.66 15.91 17.72
C SER A 56 -8.26 15.35 17.52
N GLU A 57 -7.58 15.02 18.61
CA GLU A 57 -6.27 14.36 18.55
C GLU A 57 -6.36 13.02 17.81
N ALA A 58 -7.36 12.20 18.12
CA ALA A 58 -7.62 10.92 17.46
C ALA A 58 -7.79 11.06 15.93
N PHE A 59 -8.54 12.08 15.48
CA PHE A 59 -8.64 12.39 14.04
C PHE A 59 -7.26 12.68 13.44
N PHE A 60 -6.48 13.54 14.09
CA PHE A 60 -5.17 13.92 13.61
C PHE A 60 -4.09 12.83 13.78
N GLU A 61 -4.35 11.68 14.38
CA GLU A 61 -3.42 10.55 14.32
C GLU A 61 -3.30 10.01 12.89
N ARG A 62 -4.43 9.96 12.17
CA ARG A 62 -4.54 9.30 10.86
C ARG A 62 -4.77 10.27 9.71
N TRP A 63 -5.50 11.36 9.98
CA TRP A 63 -6.06 12.22 8.93
C TRP A 63 -5.56 13.66 9.03
N SER A 64 -5.53 14.32 7.88
CA SER A 64 -5.34 15.75 7.70
C SER A 64 -6.57 16.35 7.03
N GLU A 65 -6.89 17.60 7.34
CA GLU A 65 -7.95 18.34 6.66
C GLU A 65 -7.49 18.80 5.27
N GLY A 66 -8.43 18.89 4.33
CA GLY A 66 -8.19 19.38 2.98
C GLY A 66 -7.57 18.33 2.07
N PHE A 67 -6.91 18.81 1.02
CA PHE A 67 -6.30 17.99 -0.02
C PHE A 67 -4.81 17.74 0.25
N ILE A 68 -4.20 16.79 -0.46
CA ILE A 68 -2.78 16.40 -0.32
C ILE A 68 -1.80 17.55 -0.62
N ASN A 69 -2.29 18.64 -1.23
CA ASN A 69 -1.55 19.86 -1.51
C ASN A 69 -2.51 21.09 -1.42
N PRO A 70 -2.04 22.34 -1.59
CA PRO A 70 -2.87 23.53 -1.39
C PRO A 70 -4.01 23.76 -2.41
N TRP A 71 -4.23 22.86 -3.37
CA TRP A 71 -5.37 22.95 -4.29
C TRP A 71 -6.70 22.83 -3.53
N LEU A 72 -7.69 23.63 -3.92
CA LEU A 72 -8.97 23.74 -3.22
C LEU A 72 -10.10 22.93 -3.87
N GLY A 73 -9.76 22.04 -4.80
CA GLY A 73 -10.73 21.21 -5.53
C GLY A 73 -11.15 21.76 -6.89
N PRO A 74 -11.92 20.98 -7.66
CA PRO A 74 -12.28 21.28 -9.04
C PRO A 74 -13.44 22.28 -9.14
N ASP A 75 -13.50 23.02 -10.25
CA ASP A 75 -14.64 23.83 -10.67
C ASP A 75 -15.32 24.68 -9.58
N LEU A 76 -16.55 24.38 -9.15
CA LEU A 76 -17.23 25.14 -8.10
C LEU A 76 -16.86 24.71 -6.68
N THR A 77 -16.10 23.63 -6.53
CA THR A 77 -15.59 23.15 -5.25
C THR A 77 -14.65 24.18 -4.63
N GLU A 78 -14.74 24.29 -3.30
CA GLU A 78 -13.73 24.92 -2.47
C GLU A 78 -13.64 24.12 -1.17
N PHE A 79 -12.61 23.29 -1.04
CA PHE A 79 -12.41 22.48 0.17
C PHE A 79 -12.31 23.36 1.41
N TYR A 80 -13.09 23.00 2.43
CA TYR A 80 -13.25 23.78 3.64
C TYR A 80 -13.23 22.85 4.85
N GLY A 81 -12.18 22.95 5.67
CA GLY A 81 -11.95 22.06 6.83
C GLY A 81 -13.17 21.86 7.73
N PRO A 82 -13.91 22.93 8.10
CA PRO A 82 -15.13 22.82 8.91
C PRO A 82 -16.31 22.08 8.26
N ASN A 83 -16.22 21.71 6.99
CA ASN A 83 -17.17 20.83 6.33
C ASN A 83 -16.78 19.34 6.43
N SER A 84 -15.80 19.00 7.27
CA SER A 84 -15.56 17.63 7.72
C SER A 84 -15.65 17.54 9.25
N SER A 85 -16.19 16.44 9.77
CA SER A 85 -16.27 16.16 11.21
C SER A 85 -16.42 14.66 11.45
N VAL A 86 -16.19 14.20 12.68
CA VAL A 86 -16.57 12.84 13.11
C VAL A 86 -17.63 12.98 14.20
N GLU A 87 -18.82 12.42 13.95
CA GLU A 87 -19.96 12.47 14.87
C GLU A 87 -20.82 11.21 14.73
N ASN A 88 -21.30 10.67 15.86
CA ASN A 88 -22.19 9.50 15.87
C ASN A 88 -21.64 8.27 15.13
N GLY A 89 -20.36 7.94 15.33
CA GLY A 89 -19.72 6.76 14.71
C GLY A 89 -19.53 6.89 13.20
N ASN A 90 -19.44 8.11 12.68
CA ASN A 90 -19.26 8.35 11.24
C ASN A 90 -18.34 9.55 11.02
N LEU A 91 -17.43 9.43 10.05
CA LEU A 91 -16.88 10.58 9.36
C LEU A 91 -17.97 11.20 8.49
N ILE A 92 -18.12 12.52 8.59
CA ILE A 92 -19.09 13.32 7.84
C ILE A 92 -18.34 14.26 6.91
N ILE A 93 -18.57 14.12 5.61
CA ILE A 93 -18.17 15.07 4.57
C ILE A 93 -19.42 15.85 4.13
N LYS A 94 -19.45 17.14 4.45
CA LYS A 94 -20.61 18.01 4.25
C LYS A 94 -20.42 18.93 3.05
N ALA A 95 -21.51 19.22 2.33
CA ALA A 95 -21.56 20.30 1.35
C ALA A 95 -22.39 21.49 1.86
N SER A 96 -21.95 22.71 1.55
CA SER A 96 -22.70 23.95 1.83
C SER A 96 -22.35 25.07 0.87
N ARG A 97 -23.27 26.00 0.64
CA ARG A 97 -22.99 27.21 -0.15
C ARG A 97 -21.92 28.07 0.54
N LYS A 98 -20.90 28.49 -0.20
CA LYS A 98 -20.00 29.56 0.26
C LYS A 98 -20.78 30.89 0.29
N PRO A 99 -20.83 31.60 1.43
CA PRO A 99 -21.61 32.83 1.52
C PRO A 99 -21.21 33.87 0.46
N GLY A 100 -22.20 34.34 -0.30
CA GLY A 100 -22.02 35.42 -1.29
C GLY A 100 -21.34 35.01 -2.60
N THR A 101 -21.19 33.71 -2.89
CA THR A 101 -20.62 33.23 -4.15
C THR A 101 -21.40 32.02 -4.69
N GLU A 102 -21.09 31.56 -5.90
CA GLU A 102 -21.60 30.30 -6.46
C GLU A 102 -20.72 29.08 -6.12
N LYS A 103 -19.67 29.28 -5.31
CA LYS A 103 -18.80 28.19 -4.85
C LYS A 103 -19.52 27.33 -3.82
N ILE A 104 -19.12 26.08 -3.73
CA ILE A 104 -19.64 25.08 -2.81
C ILE A 104 -18.49 24.71 -1.88
N HIS A 105 -18.64 25.02 -0.60
CA HIS A 105 -17.76 24.49 0.43
C HIS A 105 -18.05 23.00 0.60
N THR A 106 -17.02 22.18 0.47
CA THR A 106 -17.11 20.74 0.71
C THR A 106 -16.04 20.32 1.72
N GLY A 107 -16.32 19.25 2.46
CA GLY A 107 -15.30 18.59 3.27
C GLY A 107 -14.32 17.85 2.37
N ALA A 108 -13.06 17.83 2.77
CA ALA A 108 -12.06 16.92 2.25
C ALA A 108 -11.13 16.55 3.40
N ILE A 109 -10.73 15.28 3.46
CA ILE A 109 -9.67 14.80 4.34
C ILE A 109 -8.75 13.89 3.54
N HIS A 110 -7.50 13.77 3.97
CA HIS A 110 -6.57 12.79 3.41
C HIS A 110 -5.74 12.11 4.49
N SER A 111 -5.26 10.90 4.22
CA SER A 111 -4.41 10.15 5.14
C SER A 111 -3.05 10.81 5.31
N LYS A 112 -2.50 10.77 6.53
CA LYS A 112 -1.12 11.20 6.80
C LYS A 112 -0.07 10.24 6.24
N GLU A 113 -0.43 8.96 6.19
CA GLU A 113 0.39 7.90 5.63
C GLU A 113 0.05 7.68 4.16
N SER A 114 1.05 7.36 3.35
CA SER A 114 0.84 6.87 2.00
C SER A 114 0.74 5.35 1.99
N LEU A 115 -0.15 4.84 1.14
CA LEU A 115 -0.45 3.45 0.91
C LEU A 115 0.18 2.98 -0.40
N ILE A 116 0.58 1.73 -0.47
CA ILE A 116 1.16 1.11 -1.67
C ILE A 116 0.62 -0.32 -1.81
N TYR A 117 0.54 -0.86 -3.02
CA TYR A 117 0.23 -2.28 -3.26
C TYR A 117 1.26 -3.25 -2.62
N PRO A 118 0.96 -4.56 -2.54
CA PRO A 118 -0.38 -5.14 -2.56
C PRO A 118 -1.21 -4.58 -1.39
N LEU A 119 -2.48 -4.22 -1.60
CA LEU A 119 -3.31 -3.58 -0.58
C LEU A 119 -4.79 -3.78 -0.88
N TYR A 120 -5.53 -4.36 0.06
CA TYR A 120 -6.99 -4.34 0.04
C TYR A 120 -7.50 -3.15 0.85
N MET A 121 -8.49 -2.44 0.30
CA MET A 121 -9.08 -1.23 0.89
C MET A 121 -10.58 -1.35 0.79
N GLU A 122 -11.32 -1.00 1.83
CA GLU A 122 -12.79 -1.01 1.79
C GLU A 122 -13.36 0.05 2.71
N ALA A 123 -14.43 0.71 2.30
CA ALA A 123 -15.19 1.62 3.13
C ALA A 123 -16.69 1.27 3.12
N SER A 124 -17.36 1.42 4.27
CA SER A 124 -18.82 1.43 4.39
C SER A 124 -19.30 2.87 4.37
N VAL A 125 -20.08 3.24 3.35
CA VAL A 125 -20.44 4.63 3.14
C VAL A 125 -21.91 4.82 2.83
N LYS A 126 -22.43 6.01 3.14
CA LYS A 126 -23.75 6.48 2.75
C LYS A 126 -23.64 7.75 1.91
N ILE A 127 -24.10 7.64 0.67
CA ILE A 127 -23.97 8.65 -0.38
C ILE A 127 -24.93 9.83 -0.14
N THR A 128 -24.50 11.05 -0.48
CA THR A 128 -25.38 12.23 -0.45
C THR A 128 -26.58 12.11 -1.39
N ASN A 129 -27.64 12.86 -1.11
CA ASN A 129 -28.70 13.16 -2.08
C ASN A 129 -28.43 14.49 -2.79
N LEU A 130 -27.29 14.60 -3.45
CA LEU A 130 -26.84 15.77 -4.21
C LEU A 130 -26.27 15.36 -5.57
N THR A 131 -26.08 16.33 -6.47
CA THR A 131 -25.41 16.10 -7.76
C THR A 131 -23.88 16.12 -7.68
N LEU A 132 -23.32 16.31 -6.49
CA LEU A 132 -21.88 16.26 -6.23
C LEU A 132 -21.35 14.82 -6.29
N ALA A 133 -20.07 14.69 -6.62
CA ALA A 133 -19.34 13.46 -6.38
C ALA A 133 -19.26 13.19 -4.88
N ASN A 134 -19.30 11.92 -4.51
CA ASN A 134 -18.92 11.41 -3.20
C ASN A 134 -17.79 10.44 -3.49
N ALA A 135 -16.61 10.68 -2.93
CA ALA A 135 -15.44 9.94 -3.33
C ALA A 135 -14.65 9.35 -2.15
N PHE A 136 -14.17 8.14 -2.38
CA PHE A 136 -13.08 7.51 -1.65
C PHE A 136 -12.07 7.03 -2.70
N TRP A 137 -10.89 7.63 -2.68
CA TRP A 137 -9.92 7.45 -3.76
C TRP A 137 -8.49 7.58 -3.23
N LEU A 138 -7.52 7.15 -4.03
CA LEU A 138 -6.11 7.29 -3.76
C LEU A 138 -5.45 8.22 -4.79
N LEU A 139 -4.51 9.06 -4.36
CA LEU A 139 -3.70 9.89 -5.28
C LEU A 139 -2.22 9.90 -4.90
N SER A 140 -1.34 9.74 -5.89
CA SER A 140 0.11 9.87 -5.71
C SER A 140 0.49 11.32 -5.37
N ALA A 141 1.56 11.51 -4.59
CA ALA A 141 1.99 12.83 -4.12
C ALA A 141 2.32 13.83 -5.27
N ASP A 142 2.71 13.31 -6.44
CA ASP A 142 2.97 14.10 -7.66
C ASP A 142 1.74 14.24 -8.59
N SER A 143 0.58 13.72 -8.17
CA SER A 143 -0.70 13.73 -8.88
C SER A 143 -0.63 13.07 -10.28
N THR A 144 0.12 11.98 -10.41
CA THR A 144 0.30 11.27 -11.69
C THR A 144 -0.37 9.90 -11.74
N GLN A 145 -0.74 9.32 -10.61
CA GLN A 145 -1.41 8.03 -10.53
C GLN A 145 -2.50 8.09 -9.48
N GLU A 146 -3.65 7.50 -9.80
CA GLU A 146 -4.89 7.61 -9.03
C GLU A 146 -5.70 6.33 -9.13
N ILE A 147 -6.39 5.95 -8.05
CA ILE A 147 -7.29 4.79 -7.99
C ILE A 147 -8.61 5.22 -7.36
N ASP A 148 -9.72 4.99 -8.06
CA ASP A 148 -11.06 5.31 -7.58
C ASP A 148 -11.69 4.08 -6.94
N ILE A 149 -11.71 4.03 -5.60
CA ILE A 149 -12.42 2.95 -4.90
C ILE A 149 -13.92 3.18 -5.03
N LEU A 150 -14.36 4.41 -4.80
CA LEU A 150 -15.74 4.84 -4.92
C LEU A 150 -15.77 6.24 -5.52
N GLU A 151 -16.48 6.42 -6.63
CA GLU A 151 -16.96 7.73 -7.10
C GLU A 151 -18.45 7.58 -7.46
N THR A 152 -19.31 8.36 -6.80
CA THR A 152 -20.78 8.24 -6.93
C THR A 152 -21.49 9.59 -6.93
N TYR A 153 -22.67 9.65 -7.54
CA TYR A 153 -23.51 10.86 -7.58
C TYR A 153 -24.97 10.51 -7.27
N GLY A 154 -25.40 10.72 -6.03
CA GLY A 154 -26.65 10.17 -5.48
C GLY A 154 -27.89 11.06 -5.61
N SER A 155 -28.07 11.86 -6.66
CA SER A 155 -29.21 12.80 -6.72
C SER A 155 -30.55 12.12 -7.08
N ASP A 156 -31.61 12.46 -6.34
CA ASP A 156 -33.00 12.06 -6.63
C ASP A 156 -33.68 12.85 -7.76
N ARG A 157 -32.96 13.79 -8.38
CA ARG A 157 -33.50 14.57 -9.51
C ARG A 157 -33.86 13.62 -10.66
N PRO A 158 -34.99 13.83 -11.37
CA PRO A 158 -35.38 12.96 -12.48
C PRO A 158 -34.34 12.82 -13.60
N SER A 159 -33.47 13.81 -13.79
CA SER A 159 -32.37 13.76 -14.77
C SER A 159 -31.17 12.92 -14.31
N GLU A 160 -31.10 12.56 -13.03
CA GLU A 160 -29.90 12.00 -12.38
C GLU A 160 -30.05 10.51 -12.05
N VAL A 161 -31.20 9.90 -12.35
CA VAL A 161 -31.49 8.48 -12.07
C VAL A 161 -30.39 7.55 -12.58
N TRP A 162 -29.80 7.85 -13.75
CA TRP A 162 -28.73 7.03 -14.30
C TRP A 162 -27.48 7.02 -13.39
N PHE A 163 -27.10 8.18 -12.84
CA PHE A 163 -25.93 8.32 -11.97
C PHE A 163 -26.19 7.77 -10.58
N ASP A 164 -27.38 8.03 -10.03
CA ASP A 164 -27.80 7.57 -8.71
C ASP A 164 -27.81 6.03 -8.58
N GLN A 165 -28.03 5.34 -9.69
CA GLN A 165 -28.01 3.88 -9.77
C GLN A 165 -26.61 3.31 -10.02
N ARG A 166 -25.54 4.13 -10.06
CA ARG A 166 -24.20 3.70 -10.48
C ARG A 166 -23.09 4.13 -9.55
N ILE A 167 -22.06 3.29 -9.50
CA ILE A 167 -20.76 3.55 -8.88
C ILE A 167 -19.74 3.55 -10.01
N HIS A 168 -18.96 4.61 -10.12
CA HIS A 168 -17.82 4.65 -11.03
C HIS A 168 -16.62 3.99 -10.36
N LEU A 169 -16.09 2.94 -11.01
CA LEU A 169 -15.00 2.08 -10.56
C LEU A 169 -13.89 2.18 -11.59
N SER A 170 -12.88 3.00 -11.28
CA SER A 170 -11.89 3.43 -12.27
C SER A 170 -10.53 3.66 -11.64
N HIS A 171 -9.62 4.18 -12.45
CA HIS A 171 -8.30 4.63 -12.07
C HIS A 171 -7.82 5.63 -13.11
N HIS A 172 -6.86 6.47 -12.73
CA HIS A 172 -6.26 7.43 -13.65
C HIS A 172 -4.74 7.38 -13.67
N VAL A 173 -4.17 7.71 -14.83
CA VAL A 173 -2.76 8.07 -14.97
C VAL A 173 -2.63 9.38 -15.75
N PHE A 174 -1.70 10.23 -15.34
CA PHE A 174 -1.60 11.59 -15.85
C PHE A 174 -0.19 11.95 -16.32
N ILE A 175 -0.12 12.74 -17.39
CA ILE A 175 1.02 13.63 -17.66
C ILE A 175 0.64 15.01 -17.14
N ARG A 176 1.50 15.63 -16.30
CA ARG A 176 1.17 16.93 -15.69
C ARG A 176 1.32 18.10 -16.65
N ASP A 177 2.32 18.06 -17.53
CA ASP A 177 2.62 19.14 -18.47
C ASP A 177 3.21 18.61 -19.80
N PRO A 178 2.53 18.82 -20.95
CA PRO A 178 1.17 19.31 -21.08
C PRO A 178 0.18 18.33 -20.43
N PHE A 179 -0.89 18.84 -19.83
CA PHE A 179 -1.83 18.00 -19.09
C PHE A 179 -2.49 16.96 -20.00
N GLN A 180 -2.38 15.68 -19.60
CA GLN A 180 -3.07 14.55 -20.22
C GLN A 180 -3.62 13.66 -19.11
N ASP A 181 -4.80 13.09 -19.37
CA ASP A 181 -5.56 12.29 -18.42
C ASP A 181 -6.07 11.03 -19.14
N TYR A 182 -5.69 9.87 -18.63
CA TYR A 182 -6.23 8.59 -19.03
C TYR A 182 -6.99 7.94 -17.88
N GLN A 183 -8.17 7.41 -18.21
CA GLN A 183 -8.92 6.43 -17.44
C GLN A 183 -9.60 5.44 -18.41
N PRO A 184 -9.92 4.21 -17.97
CA PRO A 184 -10.77 3.31 -18.76
C PRO A 184 -12.15 3.94 -18.96
N LYS A 185 -12.75 3.73 -20.15
CA LYS A 185 -14.06 4.30 -20.53
C LYS A 185 -15.04 3.26 -21.03
N ASP A 186 -14.70 1.98 -20.87
CA ASP A 186 -15.61 0.91 -21.24
C ASP A 186 -16.84 0.94 -20.31
N PRO A 187 -18.04 0.55 -20.76
CA PRO A 187 -19.26 0.69 -19.97
C PRO A 187 -19.23 0.00 -18.59
N SER A 188 -18.33 -0.97 -18.38
CA SER A 188 -18.23 -1.67 -17.10
C SER A 188 -17.46 -0.89 -16.03
N THR A 189 -16.91 0.30 -16.32
CA THR A 189 -16.44 1.22 -15.27
C THR A 189 -17.60 1.83 -14.48
N TRP A 190 -18.81 1.84 -15.03
CA TRP A 190 -20.00 2.33 -14.34
C TRP A 190 -20.88 1.17 -13.86
N TYR A 191 -20.60 0.68 -12.66
CA TYR A 191 -21.30 -0.45 -12.07
C TYR A 191 -22.70 -0.06 -11.62
N ALA A 192 -23.72 -0.61 -12.29
CA ALA A 192 -25.12 -0.37 -11.96
C ALA A 192 -25.58 -1.23 -10.78
N LYS A 193 -26.45 -0.67 -9.92
CA LYS A 193 -27.10 -1.43 -8.85
C LYS A 193 -27.90 -2.59 -9.45
N PRO A 194 -27.63 -3.85 -9.04
CA PRO A 194 -28.25 -5.02 -9.69
C PRO A 194 -29.79 -5.04 -9.65
N ASP A 195 -30.39 -4.45 -8.61
CA ASP A 195 -31.85 -4.36 -8.44
C ASP A 195 -32.50 -3.16 -9.16
N GLY A 196 -31.70 -2.28 -9.78
CA GLY A 196 -32.17 -1.04 -10.39
C GLY A 196 -32.64 0.04 -9.41
N GLY A 197 -32.33 -0.09 -8.11
CA GLY A 197 -32.59 0.91 -7.08
C GLY A 197 -31.49 1.95 -6.94
N SER A 198 -31.61 2.82 -5.94
CA SER A 198 -30.59 3.83 -5.63
C SER A 198 -29.51 3.28 -4.70
N TRP A 199 -28.27 3.75 -4.88
CA TRP A 199 -27.19 3.52 -3.91
C TRP A 199 -27.26 4.44 -2.68
N ARG A 200 -28.01 5.55 -2.72
CA ARG A 200 -28.08 6.53 -1.61
C ARG A 200 -28.98 6.10 -0.45
N GLU A 201 -29.82 5.09 -0.66
CA GLU A 201 -30.86 4.68 0.31
C GLU A 201 -30.27 4.00 1.55
N ASP A 202 -29.20 3.21 1.35
CA ASP A 202 -28.56 2.39 2.37
C ASP A 202 -27.05 2.66 2.43
N TYR A 203 -26.38 2.10 3.45
CA TYR A 203 -24.92 2.02 3.43
C TYR A 203 -24.48 0.98 2.38
N VAL A 204 -23.43 1.31 1.65
CA VAL A 204 -22.79 0.42 0.67
C VAL A 204 -21.34 0.21 1.05
N ARG A 205 -20.89 -1.05 1.00
CA ARG A 205 -19.46 -1.37 1.12
C ARG A 205 -18.84 -1.38 -0.25
N VAL A 206 -17.80 -0.60 -0.45
CA VAL A 206 -17.03 -0.61 -1.70
C VAL A 206 -15.56 -0.75 -1.36
N GLY A 207 -14.90 -1.69 -2.03
CA GLY A 207 -13.50 -1.95 -1.80
C GLY A 207 -12.76 -2.31 -3.07
N THR A 208 -11.45 -2.12 -3.03
CA THR A 208 -10.54 -2.41 -4.14
C THR A 208 -9.33 -3.15 -3.63
N TYR A 209 -8.99 -4.27 -4.25
CA TYR A 209 -7.68 -4.89 -4.10
C TYR A 209 -6.74 -4.31 -5.16
N TRP A 210 -5.86 -3.39 -4.73
CA TRP A 210 -4.72 -2.97 -5.53
C TRP A 210 -3.61 -4.01 -5.36
N LYS A 211 -3.61 -5.00 -6.24
CA LYS A 211 -2.81 -6.21 -6.10
C LYS A 211 -1.35 -5.99 -6.49
N ASP A 212 -1.16 -5.30 -7.61
CA ASP A 212 0.13 -4.97 -8.22
C ASP A 212 -0.06 -3.73 -9.13
N PRO A 213 1.00 -3.20 -9.77
CA PRO A 213 0.86 -2.00 -10.61
C PRO A 213 -0.07 -2.15 -11.82
N TRP A 214 -0.43 -3.39 -12.15
CA TRP A 214 -1.17 -3.72 -13.36
C TRP A 214 -2.50 -4.38 -13.07
N THR A 215 -2.90 -4.55 -11.81
CA THR A 215 -4.11 -5.30 -11.43
C THR A 215 -4.87 -4.65 -10.28
N LEU A 216 -6.12 -4.27 -10.56
CA LEU A 216 -7.12 -3.79 -9.61
C LEU A 216 -8.35 -4.72 -9.65
N GLU A 217 -8.81 -5.17 -8.49
CA GLU A 217 -10.05 -5.93 -8.35
C GLU A 217 -11.04 -5.13 -7.49
N TYR A 218 -12.25 -4.86 -8.00
CA TYR A 218 -13.25 -4.03 -7.34
C TYR A 218 -14.39 -4.87 -6.78
N TYR A 219 -14.78 -4.56 -5.54
CA TYR A 219 -15.76 -5.28 -4.77
C TYR A 219 -16.87 -4.34 -4.31
N VAL A 220 -18.13 -4.76 -4.47
CA VAL A 220 -19.29 -4.04 -3.94
C VAL A 220 -20.11 -5.00 -3.08
N ASN A 221 -20.34 -4.62 -1.82
CA ASN A 221 -21.01 -5.44 -0.81
C ASN A 221 -20.38 -6.85 -0.64
N GLY A 222 -19.06 -6.95 -0.84
CA GLY A 222 -18.31 -8.20 -0.71
C GLY A 222 -18.29 -9.07 -1.97
N GLU A 223 -18.93 -8.65 -3.07
CA GLU A 223 -18.90 -9.38 -4.34
C GLU A 223 -17.89 -8.74 -5.30
N LEU A 224 -17.07 -9.55 -5.97
CA LEU A 224 -16.18 -9.09 -7.04
C LEU A 224 -17.01 -8.68 -8.26
N VAL A 225 -16.95 -7.40 -8.65
CA VAL A 225 -17.78 -6.84 -9.73
C VAL A 225 -16.99 -6.39 -10.95
N ARG A 226 -15.69 -6.11 -10.80
CA ARG A 226 -14.81 -5.68 -11.90
C ARG A 226 -13.35 -6.07 -11.63
N VAL A 227 -12.62 -6.40 -12.68
CA VAL A 227 -11.16 -6.52 -12.67
C VAL A 227 -10.59 -5.64 -13.79
N SER A 228 -9.71 -4.71 -13.44
CA SER A 228 -8.87 -3.98 -14.39
C SER A 228 -7.49 -4.62 -14.35
N SER A 229 -7.07 -5.29 -15.42
CA SER A 229 -5.77 -5.98 -15.45
C SER A 229 -5.04 -5.83 -16.79
N GLY A 230 -3.72 -5.63 -16.70
CA GLY A 230 -2.80 -5.54 -17.83
C GLY A 230 -2.57 -4.12 -18.35
N ALA A 231 -1.45 -3.93 -19.05
CA ALA A 231 -1.02 -2.62 -19.54
C ALA A 231 -2.04 -1.96 -20.50
N ASP A 232 -2.72 -2.75 -21.34
CA ASP A 232 -3.74 -2.25 -22.28
C ASP A 232 -4.98 -1.64 -21.59
N VAL A 233 -5.19 -1.96 -20.30
CA VAL A 233 -6.28 -1.43 -19.48
C VAL A 233 -5.77 -0.37 -18.51
N ILE A 234 -4.59 -0.56 -17.92
CA ILE A 234 -4.08 0.33 -16.88
C ILE A 234 -3.42 1.58 -17.46
N ASP A 235 -2.59 1.44 -18.50
CA ASP A 235 -1.84 2.54 -19.10
C ASP A 235 -1.54 2.27 -20.59
N PRO A 236 -2.57 2.25 -21.46
CA PRO A 236 -2.39 1.93 -22.89
C PRO A 236 -1.61 3.01 -23.66
N TYR A 237 -1.39 4.18 -23.06
CA TYR A 237 -0.67 5.29 -23.68
C TYR A 237 0.74 5.50 -23.10
N GLY A 238 1.16 4.69 -22.12
CA GLY A 238 2.49 4.73 -21.54
C GLY A 238 2.78 6.00 -20.73
N PHE A 239 1.77 6.64 -20.13
CA PHE A 239 1.93 7.83 -19.30
C PHE A 239 2.77 7.56 -18.05
N THR A 240 2.80 6.31 -17.59
CA THR A 240 3.62 5.86 -16.46
C THR A 240 5.03 5.44 -16.88
N ASN A 241 5.37 5.51 -18.18
CA ASN A 241 6.65 5.01 -18.72
C ASN A 241 6.90 3.53 -18.37
N GLY A 242 5.84 2.72 -18.40
CA GLY A 242 5.90 1.28 -18.19
C GLY A 242 5.97 0.84 -16.72
N THR A 243 5.72 1.74 -15.76
CA THR A 243 5.73 1.37 -14.34
C THR A 243 4.36 0.92 -13.82
N GLY A 244 3.26 1.28 -14.50
CA GLY A 244 1.90 1.05 -14.01
C GLY A 244 1.59 1.90 -12.78
N LEU A 245 0.59 1.49 -12.00
CA LEU A 245 0.20 2.11 -10.74
C LEU A 245 1.16 1.67 -9.63
N ASN A 246 2.35 2.26 -9.59
CA ASN A 246 3.44 1.82 -8.70
C ASN A 246 3.83 2.80 -7.60
N LYS A 247 3.23 4.00 -7.55
CA LYS A 247 3.63 5.05 -6.60
C LYS A 247 2.82 4.97 -5.32
N PRO A 248 3.41 5.26 -4.15
CA PRO A 248 2.64 5.42 -2.92
C PRO A 248 1.59 6.54 -3.07
N MET A 249 0.39 6.30 -2.57
CA MET A 249 -0.75 7.20 -2.70
C MET A 249 -1.42 7.46 -1.35
N GLN A 250 -1.93 8.68 -1.14
CA GLN A 250 -2.70 8.99 0.06
C GLN A 250 -4.18 8.71 -0.20
N ALA A 251 -4.87 8.16 0.80
CA ALA A 251 -6.31 7.99 0.78
C ALA A 251 -7.00 9.34 0.98
N ILE A 252 -8.05 9.61 0.19
CA ILE A 252 -8.79 10.87 0.19
C ILE A 252 -10.28 10.55 0.30
N PHE A 253 -10.97 11.28 1.18
CA PHE A 253 -12.41 11.33 1.25
C PHE A 253 -12.88 12.76 1.04
N ASP A 254 -13.70 12.99 0.04
CA ASP A 254 -14.23 14.31 -0.26
C ASP A 254 -15.58 14.26 -0.99
N ALA A 255 -16.08 15.46 -1.28
CA ALA A 255 -17.18 15.67 -2.19
C ALA A 255 -16.82 16.80 -3.16
N GLU A 256 -17.21 16.65 -4.42
CA GLU A 256 -16.75 17.55 -5.48
C GLU A 256 -17.89 17.97 -6.42
N HIS A 257 -17.83 19.22 -6.85
CA HIS A 257 -18.46 19.66 -8.09
C HIS A 257 -17.43 19.56 -9.21
N GLN A 258 -17.76 18.81 -10.26
CA GLN A 258 -16.88 18.56 -11.41
C GLN A 258 -17.55 19.11 -12.68
N GLY A 259 -16.85 19.96 -13.44
CA GLY A 259 -17.41 20.75 -14.54
C GLY A 259 -17.88 19.94 -15.75
N TRP A 260 -17.44 18.69 -15.88
CA TRP A 260 -17.98 17.78 -16.88
C TRP A 260 -19.49 17.50 -16.64
N ARG A 261 -19.94 17.59 -15.37
CA ARG A 261 -21.35 17.45 -15.00
C ARG A 261 -22.20 18.59 -15.56
N ASP A 262 -21.67 19.81 -15.52
CA ASP A 262 -22.34 20.96 -16.13
C ASP A 262 -22.41 20.81 -17.66
N THR A 263 -21.33 20.30 -18.27
CA THR A 263 -21.22 20.09 -19.72
C THR A 263 -22.25 19.08 -20.25
N GLN A 264 -22.62 18.07 -19.45
CA GLN A 264 -23.69 17.12 -19.79
C GLN A 264 -25.10 17.61 -19.43
N GLY A 265 -25.23 18.80 -18.82
CA GLY A 265 -26.51 19.41 -18.47
C GLY A 265 -27.01 19.16 -17.05
N THR A 266 -26.18 18.58 -16.17
CA THR A 266 -26.49 18.48 -14.74
C THR A 266 -26.21 19.83 -14.08
N LEU A 267 -27.23 20.41 -13.44
CA LEU A 267 -27.04 21.64 -12.67
C LEU A 267 -26.33 21.33 -11.33
N PRO A 268 -25.49 22.24 -10.81
CA PRO A 268 -24.98 22.17 -9.45
C PRO A 268 -26.12 22.09 -8.41
N PRO A 269 -25.85 21.66 -7.17
CA PRO A 269 -26.83 21.72 -6.10
C PRO A 269 -27.38 23.14 -5.90
N SER A 270 -28.70 23.23 -5.69
CA SER A 270 -29.35 24.50 -5.32
C SER A 270 -29.05 24.87 -3.86
N ASP A 271 -29.34 26.11 -3.49
CA ASP A 271 -29.18 26.55 -2.10
C ASP A 271 -30.12 25.79 -1.16
N GLU A 272 -31.34 25.44 -1.60
CA GLU A 272 -32.27 24.62 -0.83
C GLU A 272 -31.74 23.20 -0.61
N GLU A 273 -31.17 22.57 -1.64
CA GLU A 273 -30.58 21.23 -1.52
C GLU A 273 -29.34 21.25 -0.61
N LEU A 274 -28.51 22.29 -0.69
CA LEU A 274 -27.34 22.47 0.17
C LEU A 274 -27.71 22.82 1.62
N ALA A 275 -28.89 23.40 1.85
CA ALA A 275 -29.37 23.72 3.20
C ALA A 275 -30.00 22.52 3.92
N ASP A 276 -30.36 21.45 3.19
CA ASP A 276 -31.02 20.28 3.75
C ASP A 276 -30.01 19.27 4.36
N PRO A 277 -29.99 19.11 5.70
CA PRO A 277 -29.07 18.19 6.37
C PRO A 277 -29.34 16.72 6.07
N ALA A 278 -30.51 16.36 5.53
CA ALA A 278 -30.81 15.00 5.09
C ALA A 278 -30.20 14.67 3.71
N ARG A 279 -29.70 15.69 2.99
CA ARG A 279 -29.16 15.53 1.63
C ARG A 279 -27.67 15.76 1.55
N ASN A 280 -27.14 16.71 2.33
CA ASN A 280 -25.82 17.29 2.10
C ASN A 280 -24.66 16.64 2.86
N LYS A 281 -24.84 15.42 3.40
CA LYS A 281 -23.83 14.69 4.17
C LYS A 281 -23.48 13.37 3.50
N PHE A 282 -22.24 13.25 3.04
CA PHE A 282 -21.60 11.97 2.73
C PHE A 282 -21.07 11.39 4.04
N GLN A 283 -21.44 10.16 4.37
CA GLN A 283 -21.11 9.53 5.65
C GLN A 283 -20.24 8.32 5.40
N VAL A 284 -19.19 8.16 6.19
CA VAL A 284 -18.31 6.99 6.18
C VAL A 284 -18.38 6.39 7.58
N GLU A 285 -18.96 5.20 7.67
CA GLU A 285 -19.10 4.46 8.93
C GLU A 285 -17.73 3.93 9.35
N TRP A 286 -17.00 3.34 8.41
CA TRP A 286 -15.64 2.91 8.62
C TRP A 286 -14.88 2.84 7.31
N VAL A 287 -13.55 2.87 7.42
CA VAL A 287 -12.61 2.51 6.35
C VAL A 287 -11.57 1.54 6.92
N ARG A 288 -11.27 0.49 6.17
CA ARG A 288 -10.30 -0.53 6.57
C ARG A 288 -9.35 -0.86 5.45
N PHE A 289 -8.10 -1.09 5.84
CA PHE A 289 -6.98 -1.36 4.95
C PHE A 289 -6.30 -2.65 5.40
N TYR A 290 -5.99 -3.54 4.46
CA TYR A 290 -5.32 -4.80 4.75
C TYR A 290 -4.14 -5.06 3.82
N LYS A 291 -3.03 -5.50 4.40
CA LYS A 291 -1.90 -6.07 3.68
C LYS A 291 -2.02 -7.59 3.73
N PRO A 292 -1.73 -8.31 2.63
CA PRO A 292 -1.51 -9.74 2.78
C PRO A 292 -0.20 -9.92 3.57
N VAL A 293 -0.15 -10.88 4.47
CA VAL A 293 1.07 -11.27 5.18
C VAL A 293 1.13 -12.79 5.22
N PRO A 294 2.32 -13.41 5.28
CA PRO A 294 2.42 -14.86 5.45
C PRO A 294 1.57 -15.32 6.63
N GLU A 295 0.79 -16.39 6.43
CA GLU A 295 0.13 -17.05 7.54
C GLU A 295 1.19 -17.44 8.57
N ALA A 296 0.98 -17.07 9.83
CA ALA A 296 1.87 -17.53 10.89
C ALA A 296 1.88 -19.06 10.84
N SER A 297 3.04 -19.63 10.50
CA SER A 297 3.25 -21.06 10.68
C SER A 297 2.99 -21.35 12.14
N ASN A 298 1.90 -22.07 12.42
CA ASN A 298 1.80 -22.79 13.68
C ASN A 298 2.99 -23.74 13.70
N CYS A 299 4.12 -23.31 14.27
CA CYS A 299 5.27 -24.15 14.56
C CYS A 299 4.86 -25.19 15.61
N GLY A 300 4.05 -26.16 15.18
CA GLY A 300 3.97 -27.47 15.78
C GLY A 300 5.16 -28.31 15.29
N PRO A 301 5.61 -29.32 16.05
CA PRO A 301 6.87 -30.02 15.77
C PRO A 301 6.81 -31.00 14.58
N ASP A 302 5.87 -30.86 13.64
CA ASP A 302 5.68 -31.82 12.54
C ASP A 302 5.53 -31.10 11.21
N ASP A 303 6.67 -30.67 10.69
CA ASP A 303 6.86 -29.95 9.43
C ASP A 303 6.85 -30.94 8.25
N THR A 304 5.76 -31.69 8.09
CA THR A 304 5.64 -32.73 7.05
C THR A 304 4.45 -32.55 6.10
N ALA A 305 3.82 -31.38 6.07
CA ALA A 305 2.87 -31.04 5.00
C ALA A 305 3.62 -30.88 3.65
N PRO A 306 3.33 -31.71 2.63
CA PRO A 306 4.01 -31.61 1.34
C PRO A 306 3.48 -30.39 0.59
N GLY A 307 4.28 -29.32 0.57
CA GLY A 307 3.98 -28.09 -0.18
C GLY A 307 4.59 -26.80 0.36
N ASN A 308 5.10 -26.80 1.60
CA ASN A 308 5.64 -25.61 2.27
C ASN A 308 7.19 -25.61 2.43
N SER A 309 7.89 -26.51 1.72
CA SER A 309 9.35 -26.63 1.82
C SER A 309 10.06 -25.48 1.12
N GLY A 310 10.74 -24.65 1.91
CA GLY A 310 11.94 -23.84 1.59
C GLY A 310 12.20 -23.50 0.12
N ILE A 311 11.33 -22.70 -0.51
CA ILE A 311 11.70 -22.04 -1.77
C ILE A 311 12.71 -20.95 -1.42
N GLU A 312 13.96 -21.21 -1.80
CA GLU A 312 15.06 -20.26 -1.80
C GLU A 312 15.47 -20.00 -3.26
N VAL A 313 15.45 -18.74 -3.67
CA VAL A 313 15.98 -18.31 -4.97
C VAL A 313 17.27 -17.56 -4.70
N THR A 314 18.39 -18.08 -5.21
CA THR A 314 19.72 -17.49 -5.03
C THR A 314 20.21 -16.90 -6.34
N ILE A 315 20.83 -15.73 -6.25
CA ILE A 315 21.48 -15.03 -7.35
C ILE A 315 22.92 -14.77 -6.95
N GLU A 316 23.85 -15.26 -7.76
CA GLU A 316 25.27 -14.90 -7.65
C GLU A 316 25.45 -13.45 -8.12
N MET A 317 26.06 -12.61 -7.28
CA MET A 317 26.22 -11.18 -7.59
C MET A 317 27.11 -10.94 -8.81
N SER A 318 27.97 -11.88 -9.19
CA SER A 318 28.78 -11.76 -10.40
C SER A 318 28.02 -12.08 -11.70
N GLU A 319 26.83 -12.67 -11.63
CA GLU A 319 26.01 -13.09 -12.78
C GLU A 319 25.00 -12.03 -13.23
N PHE A 320 25.37 -10.76 -13.17
CA PHE A 320 24.51 -9.69 -13.66
C PHE A 320 24.39 -9.68 -15.19
N THR A 321 23.20 -9.31 -15.66
CA THR A 321 22.90 -9.11 -17.09
C THR A 321 23.31 -7.74 -17.60
N SER A 322 23.34 -6.73 -16.72
CA SER A 322 23.80 -5.38 -17.01
C SER A 322 24.33 -4.72 -15.74
N THR A 323 25.24 -3.76 -15.88
CA THR A 323 25.75 -2.96 -14.76
C THR A 323 26.10 -1.55 -15.21
N GLY A 324 26.05 -0.59 -14.28
CA GLY A 324 26.34 0.81 -14.55
C GLY A 324 26.50 1.62 -13.28
N LYS A 325 26.53 2.95 -13.44
CA LYS A 325 26.67 3.90 -12.34
C LYS A 325 25.71 5.08 -12.52
N ASP A 326 24.97 5.36 -11.46
CA ASP A 326 24.15 6.55 -11.33
C ASP A 326 24.81 7.50 -10.33
N GLY A 327 25.56 8.48 -10.84
CA GLY A 327 26.22 9.48 -10.01
C GLY A 327 27.59 9.90 -10.51
N ALA A 328 28.27 10.69 -9.70
CA ALA A 328 29.62 11.15 -10.02
C ALA A 328 30.65 10.02 -9.85
N PRO A 329 31.75 10.02 -10.62
CA PRO A 329 32.86 9.10 -10.40
C PRO A 329 33.42 9.22 -8.98
N VAL A 330 33.77 8.09 -8.37
CA VAL A 330 34.40 8.03 -7.05
C VAL A 330 35.92 7.98 -7.22
N ALA A 331 36.65 8.75 -6.40
CA ALA A 331 38.09 8.81 -6.48
C ALA A 331 38.72 7.42 -6.25
N TRP A 332 39.69 7.09 -7.11
CA TRP A 332 40.43 5.81 -7.12
C TRP A 332 39.64 4.60 -7.61
N ASP A 333 38.42 4.81 -8.08
CA ASP A 333 37.67 3.78 -8.79
C ASP A 333 37.93 3.90 -10.30
N ALA A 334 38.27 2.77 -10.92
CA ALA A 334 38.52 2.65 -12.35
C ALA A 334 37.46 1.78 -13.04
N VAL A 335 36.52 1.23 -12.28
CA VAL A 335 35.42 0.41 -12.75
C VAL A 335 34.16 1.30 -12.85
N HIS A 336 33.31 1.03 -13.83
CA HIS A 336 32.03 1.69 -13.97
C HIS A 336 30.92 0.67 -13.74
N GLY A 337 30.31 0.68 -12.55
CA GLY A 337 29.40 -0.36 -12.08
C GLY A 337 30.11 -1.46 -11.29
N PHE A 338 29.41 -2.56 -11.04
CA PHE A 338 29.96 -3.69 -10.30
C PHE A 338 31.02 -4.43 -11.14
N ASN A 339 32.18 -4.71 -10.54
CA ASN A 339 33.19 -5.56 -11.16
C ASN A 339 32.99 -7.00 -10.71
N ALA A 340 32.69 -7.90 -11.65
CA ALA A 340 32.67 -9.34 -11.38
C ALA A 340 34.08 -9.86 -11.02
N ASN A 341 34.18 -10.66 -9.97
CA ASN A 341 35.42 -11.22 -9.45
C ASN A 341 35.21 -12.65 -8.91
N GLY A 342 35.11 -13.62 -9.80
CA GLY A 342 34.72 -14.98 -9.43
C GLY A 342 33.21 -15.05 -9.21
N GLU A 343 32.76 -15.56 -8.07
CA GLU A 343 31.34 -15.65 -7.68
C GLU A 343 30.83 -14.31 -7.08
N ASN A 344 31.75 -13.44 -6.62
CA ASN A 344 31.41 -12.15 -6.01
C ASN A 344 31.63 -10.94 -6.94
N ILE A 345 31.23 -9.77 -6.45
CA ILE A 345 31.59 -8.46 -7.02
C ILE A 345 32.50 -7.68 -6.08
N ASN A 346 33.37 -6.87 -6.68
CA ASN A 346 34.21 -5.91 -5.98
C ASN A 346 34.28 -4.58 -6.75
N TYR A 347 35.14 -3.65 -6.30
CA TYR A 347 35.24 -2.29 -6.85
C TYR A 347 33.90 -1.51 -6.85
N ASN A 348 33.04 -1.81 -5.88
CA ASN A 348 31.73 -1.20 -5.76
C ASN A 348 31.78 0.15 -5.04
N THR A 349 31.26 1.19 -5.69
CA THR A 349 31.18 2.55 -5.16
C THR A 349 29.76 3.13 -5.22
N LEU A 350 29.53 4.24 -4.53
CA LEU A 350 28.20 4.87 -4.42
C LEU A 350 27.55 5.10 -5.78
N GLY A 351 26.33 4.62 -5.97
CA GLY A 351 25.59 4.74 -7.22
C GLY A 351 25.85 3.63 -8.24
N ASP A 352 26.82 2.74 -8.03
CA ASP A 352 26.97 1.56 -8.88
C ASP A 352 25.76 0.64 -8.73
N TRP A 353 25.33 0.02 -9.82
CA TRP A 353 24.19 -0.86 -9.84
C TRP A 353 24.38 -2.02 -10.81
N ALA A 354 23.63 -3.09 -10.61
CA ALA A 354 23.55 -4.21 -11.54
C ALA A 354 22.12 -4.77 -11.62
N GLU A 355 21.76 -5.32 -12.78
CA GLU A 355 20.47 -5.98 -13.04
C GLU A 355 20.64 -7.48 -13.24
N TYR A 356 19.73 -8.25 -12.66
CA TYR A 356 19.70 -9.70 -12.66
C TYR A 356 18.34 -10.20 -13.14
N GLN A 357 18.33 -11.36 -13.78
CA GLN A 357 17.08 -12.06 -14.11
C GLN A 357 16.82 -13.13 -13.06
N VAL A 358 15.65 -13.06 -12.42
CA VAL A 358 15.31 -13.88 -11.25
C VAL A 358 14.04 -14.64 -11.55
N GLU A 359 14.08 -15.97 -11.44
CA GLU A 359 12.89 -16.80 -11.66
C GLU A 359 12.23 -17.13 -10.33
N PHE A 360 11.01 -16.59 -10.12
CA PHE A 360 10.19 -16.90 -8.96
C PHE A 360 9.19 -18.02 -9.29
N PRO A 361 9.30 -19.19 -8.65
CA PRO A 361 8.45 -20.33 -8.96
C PRO A 361 7.03 -20.21 -8.37
N ARG A 362 6.79 -19.21 -7.50
CA ARG A 362 5.50 -19.00 -6.83
C ARG A 362 5.28 -17.52 -6.53
N ALA A 363 4.04 -17.06 -6.65
CA ALA A 363 3.63 -15.73 -6.18
C ALA A 363 3.57 -15.71 -4.64
N GLY A 364 3.76 -14.54 -4.03
CA GLY A 364 3.73 -14.36 -2.58
C GLY A 364 4.91 -13.57 -2.04
N TYR A 365 5.03 -13.51 -0.71
CA TYR A 365 6.10 -12.77 -0.05
C TYR A 365 7.43 -13.52 -0.02
N TYR A 366 8.51 -12.78 -0.25
CA TYR A 366 9.88 -13.24 -0.17
C TYR A 366 10.72 -12.26 0.67
N TRP A 367 11.41 -12.77 1.69
CA TRP A 367 12.46 -12.07 2.41
C TRP A 367 13.71 -11.99 1.55
N VAL A 368 14.30 -10.80 1.45
CA VAL A 368 15.50 -10.53 0.67
C VAL A 368 16.70 -10.44 1.60
N THR A 369 17.74 -11.22 1.30
CA THR A 369 19.02 -11.19 2.02
C THR A 369 20.16 -10.93 1.04
N LEU A 370 21.02 -9.99 1.37
CA LEU A 370 22.27 -9.70 0.66
C LEU A 370 23.46 -10.20 1.51
N ALA A 371 24.29 -11.07 0.94
CA ALA A 371 25.58 -11.42 1.51
C ALA A 371 26.63 -10.40 1.05
N ALA A 372 27.12 -9.57 1.97
CA ALA A 372 28.05 -8.49 1.66
C ALA A 372 29.17 -8.34 2.69
N ALA A 373 30.28 -7.73 2.26
CA ALA A 373 31.46 -7.48 3.06
C ALA A 373 31.95 -6.03 2.90
N THR A 374 32.25 -5.36 4.00
CA THR A 374 32.83 -4.01 3.97
C THR A 374 33.62 -3.67 5.23
N PRO A 375 34.81 -3.06 5.14
CA PRO A 375 35.48 -2.44 6.26
C PRO A 375 34.99 -1.00 6.52
N THR A 376 34.12 -0.46 5.66
CA THR A 376 33.62 0.92 5.78
C THR A 376 32.80 1.08 7.07
N PRO A 377 33.06 2.11 7.91
CA PRO A 377 32.41 2.23 9.22
C PRO A 377 30.89 2.44 9.19
N SER A 378 30.38 3.20 8.23
CA SER A 378 28.97 3.60 8.13
C SER A 378 28.64 4.18 6.76
N GLY A 379 27.35 4.28 6.44
CA GLY A 379 26.87 4.95 5.23
C GLY A 379 26.89 4.07 3.98
N THR A 380 26.95 2.76 4.16
CA THR A 380 26.89 1.75 3.10
C THR A 380 25.53 1.06 3.08
N ALA A 381 24.93 0.95 1.89
CA ALA A 381 23.60 0.38 1.74
C ALA A 381 23.38 -0.14 0.30
N ALA A 382 22.31 -0.91 0.11
CA ALA A 382 21.88 -1.42 -1.18
C ALA A 382 20.38 -1.16 -1.35
N ASP A 383 20.02 -0.34 -2.33
CA ASP A 383 18.64 -0.15 -2.79
C ASP A 383 18.26 -1.34 -3.67
N VAL A 384 17.11 -1.93 -3.36
CA VAL A 384 16.54 -3.09 -4.05
C VAL A 384 15.36 -2.61 -4.88
N GLN A 385 15.37 -2.94 -6.17
CA GLN A 385 14.26 -2.69 -7.08
C GLN A 385 13.87 -3.98 -7.80
N LEU A 386 12.58 -4.25 -7.94
CA LEU A 386 12.05 -5.37 -8.72
C LEU A 386 11.14 -4.84 -9.84
N ASP A 387 11.42 -5.24 -11.08
CA ASP A 387 10.74 -4.78 -12.28
C ASP A 387 10.63 -3.25 -12.37
N GLY A 388 11.66 -2.55 -11.89
CA GLY A 388 11.72 -1.09 -11.84
C GLY A 388 10.97 -0.43 -10.68
N THR A 389 10.27 -1.20 -9.84
CA THR A 389 9.69 -0.71 -8.57
C THR A 389 10.73 -0.77 -7.47
N TYR A 390 10.89 0.31 -6.69
CA TYR A 390 11.72 0.31 -5.49
C TYR A 390 11.05 -0.43 -4.33
N GLU A 391 11.72 -1.45 -3.80
CA GLU A 391 11.24 -2.34 -2.74
C GLU A 391 11.77 -1.97 -1.36
N GLY A 392 12.89 -1.26 -1.30
CA GLY A 392 13.49 -0.76 -0.06
C GLY A 392 15.01 -0.76 -0.08
N THR A 393 15.62 -0.49 1.08
CA THR A 393 17.07 -0.39 1.25
C THR A 393 17.57 -1.37 2.31
N ILE A 394 18.57 -2.17 1.95
CA ILE A 394 19.32 -3.02 2.87
C ILE A 394 20.50 -2.21 3.43
N THR A 395 20.54 -2.02 4.74
CA THR A 395 21.69 -1.38 5.39
C THR A 395 22.82 -2.40 5.56
N VAL A 396 24.01 -2.09 5.00
CA VAL A 396 25.20 -2.95 5.11
C VAL A 396 26.11 -2.35 6.18
N THR A 397 26.39 -3.09 7.26
CA THR A 397 27.27 -2.61 8.34
C THR A 397 28.68 -3.19 8.24
N ASN A 398 29.65 -2.55 8.89
CA ASN A 398 31.05 -2.98 8.89
C ASN A 398 31.21 -4.47 9.30
N THR A 399 31.82 -5.24 8.42
CA THR A 399 32.12 -6.67 8.61
C THR A 399 33.59 -6.94 8.97
N GLY A 400 34.42 -5.90 8.99
CA GLY A 400 35.82 -5.94 9.39
C GLY A 400 36.79 -6.33 8.27
N GLY A 401 36.37 -6.30 7.00
CA GLY A 401 37.20 -6.55 5.82
C GLY A 401 36.39 -6.67 4.53
N TRP A 402 37.06 -6.52 3.38
CA TRP A 402 36.43 -6.62 2.05
C TRP A 402 36.00 -8.04 1.66
N GLU A 403 36.52 -9.06 2.33
CA GLU A 403 36.20 -10.48 2.05
C GLU A 403 35.66 -11.19 3.30
N LYS A 404 35.03 -10.44 4.21
CA LYS A 404 34.37 -10.99 5.41
C LYS A 404 32.87 -10.85 5.24
N TYR A 405 32.26 -11.77 4.53
CA TYR A 405 30.84 -11.70 4.18
C TYR A 405 29.95 -11.93 5.40
N ARG A 406 28.86 -11.18 5.46
CA ARG A 406 27.76 -11.34 6.42
C ARG A 406 26.44 -11.09 5.71
N ASP A 407 25.39 -11.67 6.25
CA ASP A 407 24.04 -11.49 5.76
C ASP A 407 23.43 -10.19 6.28
N PHE A 408 22.78 -9.46 5.37
CA PHE A 408 22.00 -8.26 5.65
C PHE A 408 20.62 -8.42 5.01
N GLU A 409 19.57 -8.13 5.76
CA GLU A 409 18.19 -8.35 5.31
C GLU A 409 17.49 -7.04 4.99
N LEU A 410 16.58 -7.09 4.01
CA LEU A 410 15.59 -6.05 3.81
C LEU A 410 14.59 -6.09 4.98
N GLU A 411 14.21 -4.92 5.50
CA GLU A 411 13.37 -4.81 6.71
C GLU A 411 12.01 -5.51 6.54
N ASN A 412 11.43 -5.39 5.35
CA ASN A 412 10.15 -5.99 4.97
C ASN A 412 10.34 -6.97 3.79
N PRO A 413 9.53 -8.04 3.71
CA PRO A 413 9.56 -8.92 2.56
C PRO A 413 8.95 -8.22 1.35
N ILE A 414 9.40 -8.59 0.15
CA ILE A 414 8.83 -8.11 -1.11
C ILE A 414 7.71 -9.03 -1.57
N TYR A 415 6.71 -8.51 -2.27
CA TYR A 415 5.61 -9.31 -2.80
C TYR A 415 5.79 -9.59 -4.29
N ILE A 416 5.84 -10.86 -4.64
CA ILE A 416 5.91 -11.32 -6.04
C ILE A 416 4.50 -11.63 -6.50
N ALA A 417 3.94 -10.78 -7.38
CA ALA A 417 2.55 -10.92 -7.81
C ALA A 417 2.32 -12.08 -8.80
N ASN A 418 3.30 -12.35 -9.67
CA ASN A 418 3.21 -13.36 -10.73
C ASN A 418 4.42 -14.30 -10.67
N THR A 419 4.24 -15.56 -11.03
CA THR A 419 5.38 -16.49 -11.18
C THR A 419 6.11 -16.21 -12.49
N GLY A 420 7.41 -16.52 -12.52
CA GLY A 420 8.22 -16.44 -13.74
C GLY A 420 9.45 -15.55 -13.55
N THR A 421 9.96 -15.02 -14.65
CA THR A 421 11.18 -14.20 -14.66
C THR A 421 10.87 -12.74 -14.36
N HIS A 422 11.59 -12.17 -13.41
CA HIS A 422 11.57 -10.77 -12.99
C HIS A 422 12.96 -10.15 -13.13
N THR A 423 13.02 -8.83 -13.31
CA THR A 423 14.29 -8.09 -13.32
C THR A 423 14.56 -7.48 -11.94
N LEU A 424 15.55 -8.00 -11.24
CA LEU A 424 16.05 -7.41 -9.99
C LEU A 424 17.16 -6.40 -10.30
N ARG A 425 17.06 -5.18 -9.76
CA ARG A 425 18.18 -4.24 -9.71
C ARG A 425 18.65 -4.07 -8.27
N VAL A 426 19.96 -4.19 -8.07
CA VAL A 426 20.63 -3.87 -6.80
C VAL A 426 21.55 -2.67 -7.06
N GLN A 427 21.36 -1.60 -6.28
CA GLN A 427 22.10 -0.36 -6.44
C GLN A 427 22.73 0.08 -5.12
N SER A 428 24.02 0.38 -5.13
CA SER A 428 24.73 0.89 -3.98
C SER A 428 24.28 2.29 -3.60
N SER A 429 23.86 2.47 -2.34
CA SER A 429 23.27 3.70 -1.82
C SER A 429 23.89 4.13 -0.48
N GLY A 430 23.33 5.16 0.14
CA GLY A 430 23.85 5.75 1.38
C GLY A 430 24.80 6.93 1.15
N GLY A 431 25.78 7.11 2.04
CA GLY A 431 26.65 8.28 2.09
C GLY A 431 28.16 8.00 1.93
N ALA A 432 28.57 6.74 1.98
CA ALA A 432 29.97 6.36 1.81
C ALA A 432 30.35 6.28 0.33
N ALA A 433 31.55 6.75 -0.02
CA ALA A 433 32.01 6.70 -1.41
C ALA A 433 32.33 5.25 -1.86
N TRP A 434 33.02 4.49 -1.02
CA TRP A 434 33.31 3.07 -1.22
C TRP A 434 32.33 2.22 -0.41
N GLN A 435 31.74 1.24 -1.07
CA GLN A 435 30.55 0.56 -0.57
C GLN A 435 30.91 -0.82 0.01
N TRP A 436 30.57 -1.89 -0.68
CA TRP A 436 30.69 -3.26 -0.19
C TRP A 436 31.02 -4.22 -1.33
N ASN A 437 31.75 -5.29 -1.05
CA ASN A 437 31.80 -6.44 -1.95
C ASN A 437 30.55 -7.29 -1.70
N GLY A 438 29.97 -7.86 -2.75
CA GLY A 438 28.72 -8.65 -2.67
C GLY A 438 28.92 -10.04 -3.22
N ASP A 439 28.40 -11.05 -2.54
CA ASP A 439 28.54 -12.46 -2.91
C ASP A 439 27.26 -12.95 -3.60
N GLU A 440 26.14 -12.94 -2.88
CA GLU A 440 24.86 -13.42 -3.38
C GLU A 440 23.68 -12.60 -2.83
N VAL A 441 22.57 -12.62 -3.57
CA VAL A 441 21.25 -12.19 -3.10
C VAL A 441 20.33 -13.39 -3.05
N ARG A 442 19.66 -13.57 -1.92
CA ARG A 442 18.77 -14.71 -1.67
C ARG A 442 17.36 -14.22 -1.36
N PHE A 443 16.37 -14.90 -1.93
CA PHE A 443 14.95 -14.70 -1.68
C PHE A 443 14.38 -15.94 -1.01
N SER A 444 13.79 -15.78 0.18
CA SER A 444 13.23 -16.90 0.93
C SER A 444 11.80 -16.62 1.39
N ARG A 445 10.92 -17.62 1.33
CA ARG A 445 9.55 -17.47 1.85
C ARG A 445 9.45 -17.57 3.37
N ASN A 446 10.50 -18.05 4.04
CA ASN A 446 10.57 -18.22 5.49
C ASN A 446 11.69 -17.35 6.06
N LYS A 447 11.34 -16.44 6.98
CA LYS A 447 12.32 -15.60 7.66
C LYS A 447 13.29 -16.48 8.47
N GLY A 448 14.59 -16.40 8.19
CA GLY A 448 15.62 -17.02 9.02
C GLY A 448 16.04 -18.46 8.69
N GLN A 449 15.74 -19.00 7.50
CA GLN A 449 16.37 -20.24 7.01
C GLN A 449 17.47 -19.96 5.95
N SER A 450 18.36 -18.99 6.18
CA SER A 450 19.64 -18.92 5.45
C SER A 450 20.58 -19.95 6.09
N LEU A 451 20.69 -21.14 5.50
CA LEU A 451 21.69 -22.14 5.89
C LEU A 451 23.06 -21.63 5.46
N HIS A 452 23.77 -20.94 6.34
CA HIS A 452 25.15 -20.54 6.09
C HIS A 452 26.01 -21.79 5.83
N ARG A 453 26.40 -21.99 4.56
CA ARG A 453 27.49 -22.89 4.19
C ARG A 453 28.78 -22.11 4.47
N ASN A 454 29.28 -22.18 5.70
CA ASN A 454 30.63 -21.71 6.00
C ASN A 454 31.61 -22.47 5.11
N THR A 455 32.07 -21.85 4.03
CA THR A 455 33.20 -22.33 3.23
C THR A 455 34.51 -21.95 3.93
N GLU A 456 34.70 -22.42 5.16
CA GLU A 456 36.03 -22.66 5.70
C GLU A 456 36.31 -24.15 5.67
N SER A 457 37.34 -24.51 4.94
CA SER A 457 37.80 -25.88 4.68
C SER A 457 38.12 -26.65 5.96
N GLU A 458 37.25 -27.57 6.39
CA GLU A 458 37.67 -28.73 7.19
C GLU A 458 36.96 -30.02 6.73
N LYS A 459 37.78 -31.02 6.37
CA LYS A 459 37.37 -32.39 6.04
C LYS A 459 36.64 -33.06 7.21
N PRO A 460 35.72 -34.00 6.95
CA PRO A 460 34.92 -34.63 8.00
C PRO A 460 35.80 -35.53 8.89
N ARG A 461 35.65 -35.39 10.22
CA ARG A 461 36.05 -36.42 11.17
C ARG A 461 34.81 -37.22 11.59
N ASN A 462 34.91 -38.53 11.42
CA ASN A 462 33.98 -39.53 11.91
C ASN A 462 33.77 -39.44 13.44
N GLY A 463 32.53 -39.75 13.86
CA GLY A 463 32.18 -40.22 15.20
C GLY A 463 31.44 -39.19 16.04
N ASP A 464 30.13 -39.36 16.26
CA ASP A 464 29.61 -40.13 17.40
C ASP A 464 28.15 -39.79 17.75
N VAL A 465 27.31 -40.84 17.66
CA VAL A 465 26.16 -41.22 18.48
C VAL A 465 25.11 -40.20 18.94
N ASP A 466 23.92 -40.37 18.35
CA ASP A 466 22.59 -40.16 18.92
C ASP A 466 22.50 -40.54 20.42
N ARG A 467 22.18 -39.56 21.28
CA ARG A 467 21.62 -39.80 22.62
C ARG A 467 20.69 -38.67 23.03
N CYS A 468 19.39 -38.85 22.82
CA CYS A 468 18.35 -38.19 23.61
C CYS A 468 17.63 -39.25 24.46
N GLN A 469 17.95 -39.29 25.77
CA GLN A 469 17.09 -39.90 26.78
C GLN A 469 16.21 -38.81 27.39
N ARG A 470 14.89 -39.06 27.43
CA ARG A 470 13.92 -38.30 28.25
C ARG A 470 14.05 -38.70 29.72
N PRO A 471 13.80 -37.80 30.68
CA PRO A 471 13.24 -38.15 31.97
C PRO A 471 11.71 -37.98 31.97
N ASP A 472 11.07 -38.82 32.78
CA ASP A 472 9.63 -38.96 32.98
C ASP A 472 8.90 -37.70 33.48
#